data_AF-A0AAU7MVX8-F1
#
_entry.id   AF-A0AAU7MVX8-F1
#
_cell.length_a   1.000
_cell.length_b   1.000
_cell.length_c   1.000
_cell.angle_alpha   90.00
_cell.angle_beta   90.00
_cell.angle_gamma   90.00
#
_symmetry.space_group_name_H-M   'P 1'
#
loop_
_entity.id
_entity.type
_entity.pdbx_description
1 polymer ?
#
loop_
_entity_poly.entity_id
_entity_poly.type
_entity_poly.pdbx_seq_one_letter_code
_entity_poly.pdbx_strand_id
1 'polypeptide(L)'
;MASTSLYRVIASIILLQSIFWHSLTAQEDTLAIVNYSDKIIIKANLDTKTDFYSYENRQSNNRISIQPNNRYRLFLSLDYEFIGFSVGFVPKFLGANSDENLKGESSFTDYKFRFFLGRWVQAISYSKISGYYVSNTGDFIPSWNEGTDPYLQFNDLATQQFGMSTSYVFNPNFSYRNIVYQNEWQRISSGSLVGSIIYDYNIFDLNDISLVNREKFFNVRIAPAYYYTFVFHDNWFVSANLSPSLGLRFSKAESGTGNPISTERNTYLTRRLEGGLNLGYSSKRIIYGININFSADWYNEDKVSITENDQFYGLLYFGYRFDPPKAIDKIFHPDPSK
;
A
#
# COMPACT_ATOMS: atom_id res chain seq x y z
N MET A 1 12.57 -12.41 -20.72
CA MET A 1 13.93 -12.15 -20.19
C MET A 1 13.95 -11.53 -18.78
N ALA A 2 12.81 -11.38 -18.08
CA ALA A 2 12.74 -10.76 -16.75
C ALA A 2 12.92 -11.75 -15.55
N SER A 3 12.91 -13.06 -15.77
CA SER A 3 12.99 -14.03 -14.67
C SER A 3 14.38 -14.14 -14.04
N THR A 4 15.46 -13.92 -14.80
CA THR A 4 16.85 -14.08 -14.33
C THR A 4 17.34 -12.94 -13.44
N SER A 5 16.72 -11.75 -13.46
CA SER A 5 17.10 -10.64 -12.58
C SER A 5 16.53 -10.81 -11.17
N LEU A 6 15.30 -11.31 -11.04
CA LEU A 6 14.62 -11.52 -9.76
C LEU A 6 15.34 -12.58 -8.90
N TYR A 7 15.78 -13.69 -9.51
CA TYR A 7 16.57 -14.71 -8.80
C TYR A 7 17.92 -14.18 -8.31
N ARG A 8 18.57 -13.28 -9.05
CA ARG A 8 19.84 -12.67 -8.63
C ARG A 8 19.65 -11.70 -7.46
N VAL A 9 18.53 -10.98 -7.42
CA VAL A 9 18.18 -10.11 -6.28
C VAL A 9 17.86 -10.93 -5.03
N ILE A 10 17.07 -12.01 -5.16
CA ILE A 10 16.74 -12.91 -4.05
C ILE A 10 18.00 -13.59 -3.49
N ALA A 11 18.90 -14.08 -4.35
CA ALA A 11 20.16 -14.69 -3.93
C ALA A 11 21.10 -13.69 -3.24
N SER A 12 21.10 -12.42 -3.68
CA SER A 12 21.89 -11.35 -3.06
C SER A 12 21.38 -11.00 -1.65
N ILE A 13 20.06 -11.04 -1.43
CA ILE A 13 19.44 -10.80 -0.12
C ILE A 13 19.77 -11.94 0.87
N ILE A 14 19.85 -13.19 0.40
CA ILE A 14 20.22 -14.34 1.24
C ILE A 14 21.71 -14.31 1.63
N LEU A 15 22.59 -13.86 0.73
CA LEU A 15 24.02 -13.69 1.00
C LEU A 15 24.34 -12.52 1.94
N LEU A 16 23.48 -11.51 2.04
CA LEU A 16 23.63 -10.45 3.04
C LEU A 16 23.30 -10.91 4.47
N GLN A 17 22.61 -12.04 4.66
CA GLN A 17 22.30 -12.55 6.01
C GLN A 17 23.47 -13.29 6.67
N SER A 18 24.46 -13.77 5.90
CA SER A 18 25.60 -14.52 6.45
C SER A 18 26.76 -13.66 6.93
N ILE A 19 26.77 -12.34 6.65
CA ILE A 19 27.92 -11.46 6.91
C ILE A 19 27.78 -10.64 8.22
N PHE A 20 26.63 -10.63 8.88
CA PHE A 20 26.39 -9.81 10.08
C PHE A 20 26.38 -10.58 11.40
N TRP A 21 27.12 -11.68 11.48
CA TRP A 21 27.60 -12.19 12.75
C TRP A 21 28.98 -11.58 12.95
N HIS A 22 29.11 -10.52 13.74
CA HIS A 22 30.19 -10.27 14.70
C HIS A 22 30.12 -8.81 15.22
N SER A 23 29.93 -8.68 16.54
CA SER A 23 30.22 -7.54 17.44
C SER A 23 29.36 -6.27 17.25
N LEU A 24 28.95 -5.51 18.28
CA LEU A 24 29.50 -5.27 19.61
C LEU A 24 28.36 -4.94 20.61
N THR A 25 28.57 -5.29 21.87
CA THR A 25 27.76 -4.90 23.03
C THR A 25 27.99 -3.45 23.43
N ALA A 26 26.91 -2.70 23.64
CA ALA A 26 26.85 -1.51 24.50
C ALA A 26 25.53 -1.54 25.28
N GLN A 27 25.62 -1.35 26.58
CA GLN A 27 24.52 -1.43 27.54
C GLN A 27 23.80 -0.06 27.62
N GLU A 28 22.62 0.06 27.01
CA GLU A 28 21.69 1.18 27.22
C GLU A 28 20.23 0.68 27.13
N ASP A 29 19.41 1.09 28.10
CA ASP A 29 17.98 0.79 28.31
C ASP A 29 17.51 -0.64 27.95
N THR A 30 17.28 -1.47 28.97
CA THR A 30 16.90 -2.90 28.90
C THR A 30 15.58 -3.21 28.19
N LEU A 31 14.78 -2.21 27.80
CA LEU A 31 13.51 -2.42 27.13
C LEU A 31 13.73 -2.56 25.62
N ALA A 32 13.35 -3.73 25.07
CA ALA A 32 13.40 -3.99 23.64
C ALA A 32 12.58 -3.00 22.80
N ILE A 33 11.53 -2.42 23.40
CA ILE A 33 10.58 -1.51 22.77
C ILE A 33 10.33 -0.32 23.73
N VAL A 34 10.46 0.90 23.20
CA VAL A 34 10.04 2.14 23.89
C VAL A 34 8.66 2.54 23.37
N ASN A 35 7.74 2.81 24.28
CA ASN A 35 6.36 3.16 23.94
C ASN A 35 6.17 4.69 23.92
N TYR A 36 5.49 5.18 22.89
CA TYR A 36 5.07 6.58 22.70
C TYR A 36 3.57 6.67 22.39
N SER A 37 2.77 5.69 22.83
CA SER A 37 1.31 5.70 22.64
C SER A 37 0.65 6.89 23.35
N ASP A 38 1.27 7.37 24.43
CA ASP A 38 0.91 8.58 25.18
C ASP A 38 1.17 9.88 24.40
N LYS A 39 1.80 9.82 23.22
CA LYS A 39 2.08 10.99 22.37
C LYS A 39 1.14 11.04 21.18
N ILE A 40 0.74 12.26 20.82
CA ILE A 40 0.08 12.52 19.54
C ILE A 40 1.16 12.57 18.47
N ILE A 41 1.03 11.77 17.43
CA ILE A 41 1.97 11.74 16.32
C ILE A 41 1.30 12.29 15.07
N ILE A 42 1.88 13.34 14.50
CA ILE A 42 1.47 13.86 13.20
C ILE A 42 2.55 13.48 12.19
N LYS A 43 2.14 12.93 11.05
CA LYS A 43 3.07 12.56 9.97
C LYS A 43 2.58 13.02 8.61
N ALA A 44 3.53 13.32 7.74
CA ALA A 44 3.34 13.50 6.32
C ALA A 44 4.10 12.39 5.59
N ASN A 45 3.43 11.69 4.67
CA ASN A 45 4.03 10.68 3.82
C ASN A 45 3.84 11.07 2.36
N LEU A 46 4.91 11.03 1.56
CA LEU A 46 4.85 11.25 0.12
C LEU A 46 5.26 9.95 -0.56
N ASP A 47 4.37 9.36 -1.36
CA ASP A 47 4.68 8.17 -2.14
C ASP A 47 4.58 8.39 -3.65
N THR A 48 5.24 7.50 -4.39
CA THR A 48 5.25 7.45 -5.85
C THR A 48 4.34 6.34 -6.38
N LYS A 49 3.33 5.93 -5.60
CA LYS A 49 2.48 4.80 -5.99
C LYS A 49 1.61 5.20 -7.17
N THR A 50 1.62 4.38 -8.21
CA THR A 50 0.71 4.48 -9.35
C THR A 50 -0.06 3.17 -9.45
N ASP A 51 -1.39 3.26 -9.54
CA ASP A 51 -2.22 2.08 -9.72
C ASP A 51 -2.25 1.74 -11.21
N PHE A 52 -1.43 0.76 -11.58
CA PHE A 52 -1.30 0.27 -12.93
C PHE A 52 -2.18 -0.97 -13.11
N TYR A 53 -3.05 -0.97 -14.11
CA TYR A 53 -3.83 -2.14 -14.47
C TYR A 53 -3.46 -2.57 -15.88
N SER A 54 -3.12 -3.84 -16.06
CA SER A 54 -2.91 -4.41 -17.38
C SER A 54 -3.74 -5.66 -17.61
N TYR A 55 -4.33 -5.72 -18.80
CA TYR A 55 -5.03 -6.88 -19.32
C TYR A 55 -4.28 -7.38 -20.55
N GLU A 56 -3.98 -8.68 -20.58
CA GLU A 56 -3.29 -9.34 -21.69
C GLU A 56 -4.12 -10.51 -22.21
N ASN A 57 -4.38 -10.50 -23.52
CA ASN A 57 -4.96 -11.63 -24.22
C ASN A 57 -3.84 -12.48 -24.85
N ARG A 58 -3.62 -13.70 -24.35
CA ARG A 58 -2.50 -14.57 -24.77
C ARG A 58 -2.64 -15.13 -26.19
N GLN A 59 -3.82 -15.09 -26.80
CA GLN A 59 -4.02 -15.55 -28.18
C GLN A 59 -3.69 -14.48 -29.21
N SER A 60 -4.06 -13.23 -28.95
CA SER A 60 -3.76 -12.10 -29.84
C SER A 60 -2.46 -11.37 -29.49
N ASN A 61 -1.88 -11.65 -28.31
CA ASN A 61 -0.75 -10.91 -27.74
C ASN A 61 -1.04 -9.40 -27.59
N ASN A 62 -2.32 -9.03 -27.52
CA ASN A 62 -2.74 -7.65 -27.29
C ASN A 62 -2.75 -7.37 -25.78
N ARG A 63 -2.07 -6.30 -25.38
CA ARG A 63 -2.04 -5.80 -24.00
C ARG A 63 -2.61 -4.40 -23.96
N ILE A 64 -3.54 -4.13 -23.04
CA ILE A 64 -3.94 -2.77 -22.71
C ILE A 64 -3.47 -2.46 -21.29
N SER A 65 -2.84 -1.30 -21.13
CA SER A 65 -2.30 -0.84 -19.85
C SER A 65 -2.87 0.52 -19.52
N ILE A 66 -3.57 0.63 -18.39
CA ILE A 66 -4.19 1.87 -17.93
C ILE A 66 -3.59 2.29 -16.59
N GLN A 67 -3.44 3.59 -16.39
CA GLN A 67 -2.98 4.16 -15.12
C GLN A 67 -3.54 5.57 -14.92
N PRO A 68 -3.72 6.02 -13.67
CA PRO A 68 -4.11 7.40 -13.39
C PRO A 68 -2.93 8.33 -13.62
N ASN A 69 -3.21 9.60 -13.91
CA ASN A 69 -2.20 10.64 -14.02
C ASN A 69 -1.75 11.20 -12.66
N ASN A 70 -1.58 10.34 -11.64
CA ASN A 70 -1.21 10.77 -10.29
C ASN A 70 0.25 10.38 -10.03
N ARG A 71 1.19 11.32 -10.23
CA ARG A 71 2.63 11.06 -10.06
C ARG A 71 3.05 10.88 -8.60
N TYR A 72 2.38 11.58 -7.70
CA TYR A 72 2.67 11.58 -6.27
C TYR A 72 1.38 11.55 -5.46
N ARG A 73 1.43 10.93 -4.28
CA ARG A 73 0.34 10.96 -3.30
C ARG A 73 0.88 11.44 -1.97
N LEU A 74 0.19 12.41 -1.38
CA LEU A 74 0.50 12.93 -0.05
C LEU A 74 -0.52 12.37 0.94
N PHE A 75 -0.01 11.81 2.04
CA PHE A 75 -0.82 11.35 3.16
C PHE A 75 -0.48 12.17 4.39
N LEU A 76 -1.52 12.66 5.07
CA LEU A 76 -1.42 13.26 6.39
C LEU A 76 -2.03 12.30 7.39
N SER A 77 -1.31 11.98 8.46
CA SER A 77 -1.78 11.05 9.48
C SER A 77 -1.67 11.62 10.88
N LEU A 78 -2.63 11.24 11.72
CA LEU A 78 -2.65 11.49 13.15
C LEU A 78 -2.80 10.14 13.86
N ASP A 79 -1.85 9.81 14.73
CA ASP A 79 -1.88 8.61 15.55
C ASP A 79 -1.83 9.01 17.04
N TYR A 80 -2.66 8.39 17.87
CA TYR A 80 -2.66 8.58 19.34
C TYR A 80 -3.20 7.32 20.01
N GLU A 81 -2.54 6.87 21.07
CA GLU A 81 -2.88 5.64 21.79
C GLU A 81 -2.94 4.39 20.88
N PHE A 82 -4.14 3.80 20.77
CA PHE A 82 -4.42 2.65 19.93
C PHE A 82 -4.98 3.04 18.56
N ILE A 83 -5.41 4.29 18.36
CA ILE A 83 -6.11 4.73 17.15
C ILE A 83 -5.20 5.53 16.22
N GLY A 84 -5.33 5.29 14.92
CA GLY A 84 -4.63 6.03 13.89
C GLY A 84 -5.57 6.36 12.74
N PHE A 85 -5.45 7.57 12.22
CA PHE A 85 -6.19 8.05 11.07
C PHE A 85 -5.23 8.64 10.04
N SER A 86 -5.48 8.39 8.76
CA SER A 86 -4.81 9.09 7.67
C SER A 86 -5.76 9.48 6.54
N VAL A 87 -5.47 10.61 5.93
CA VAL A 87 -6.09 11.08 4.69
C VAL A 87 -5.03 11.20 3.60
N GLY A 88 -5.31 10.66 2.42
CA GLY A 88 -4.44 10.72 1.24
C GLY A 88 -5.08 11.53 0.11
N PHE A 89 -4.27 12.30 -0.61
CA PHE A 89 -4.71 13.09 -1.77
C PHE A 89 -3.55 13.38 -2.75
N VAL A 90 -3.87 13.85 -3.95
CA VAL A 90 -2.86 14.30 -4.93
C VAL A 90 -2.40 15.72 -4.58
N PRO A 91 -1.10 15.95 -4.29
CA PRO A 91 -0.60 17.28 -3.92
C PRO A 91 -0.38 18.15 -5.17
N LYS A 92 -1.43 18.80 -5.70
CA LYS A 92 -1.33 19.67 -6.89
C LYS A 92 -0.23 20.74 -6.78
N PHE A 93 0.07 21.21 -5.58
CA PHE A 93 1.13 22.18 -5.30
C PHE A 93 2.56 21.66 -5.54
N LEU A 94 2.76 20.34 -5.68
CA LEU A 94 4.04 19.71 -6.03
C LEU A 94 4.18 19.44 -7.54
N GLY A 95 3.28 19.99 -8.37
CA GLY A 95 3.26 19.71 -9.81
C GLY A 95 2.84 18.28 -10.16
N ALA A 96 2.24 17.56 -9.21
CA ALA A 96 1.51 16.34 -9.49
C ALA A 96 0.35 16.69 -10.44
N ASN A 97 0.35 16.08 -11.63
CA ASN A 97 -0.55 16.34 -12.75
C ASN A 97 -0.22 17.57 -13.62
N SER A 98 1.07 17.89 -13.82
CA SER A 98 1.48 19.01 -14.69
C SER A 98 1.28 18.76 -16.20
N ASP A 99 0.96 17.53 -16.60
CA ASP A 99 0.76 17.05 -17.96
C ASP A 99 -0.69 16.61 -18.23
N GLU A 100 -1.66 17.21 -17.52
CA GLU A 100 -3.10 16.97 -17.69
C GLU A 100 -3.58 17.19 -19.14
N ASN A 101 -2.94 18.11 -19.87
CA ASN A 101 -3.22 18.34 -21.28
C ASN A 101 -2.93 17.12 -22.18
N LEU A 102 -2.00 16.24 -21.77
CA LEU A 102 -1.65 15.04 -22.51
C LEU A 102 -2.34 13.79 -21.94
N LYS A 103 -2.36 13.64 -20.62
CA LYS A 103 -2.78 12.40 -19.94
C LYS A 103 -4.16 12.46 -19.29
N GLY A 104 -4.83 13.61 -19.35
CA GLY A 104 -6.12 13.82 -18.72
C GLY A 104 -6.02 14.12 -17.23
N GLU A 105 -7.14 14.55 -16.67
CA GLU A 105 -7.26 14.84 -15.24
C GLU A 105 -7.39 13.54 -14.45
N SER A 106 -6.76 13.48 -13.29
CA SER A 106 -6.89 12.35 -12.36
C SER A 106 -6.99 12.84 -10.93
N SER A 107 -7.78 12.14 -10.13
CA SER A 107 -7.98 12.43 -8.71
C SER A 107 -7.74 11.19 -7.87
N PHE A 108 -7.33 11.40 -6.63
CA PHE A 108 -7.13 10.35 -5.63
C PHE A 108 -7.56 10.87 -4.28
N THR A 109 -8.32 10.05 -3.57
CA THR A 109 -8.70 10.25 -2.17
C THR A 109 -8.54 8.93 -1.44
N ASP A 110 -7.95 8.96 -0.26
CA ASP A 110 -7.83 7.82 0.64
C ASP A 110 -8.17 8.23 2.07
N TYR A 111 -8.91 7.38 2.78
CA TYR A 111 -9.14 7.48 4.21
C TYR A 111 -8.81 6.14 4.83
N LYS A 112 -7.97 6.14 5.88
CA LYS A 112 -7.59 4.92 6.58
C LYS A 112 -7.71 5.11 8.07
N PHE A 113 -8.42 4.19 8.71
CA PHE A 113 -8.48 4.03 10.15
C PHE A 113 -7.74 2.77 10.53
N ARG A 114 -7.02 2.83 11.63
CA ARG A 114 -6.32 1.69 12.19
C ARG A 114 -6.53 1.67 13.70
N PHE A 115 -6.51 0.47 14.27
CA PHE A 115 -6.68 0.21 15.69
C PHE A 115 -5.69 -0.86 16.13
N PHE A 116 -4.88 -0.57 17.14
CA PHE A 116 -3.95 -1.50 17.75
C PHE A 116 -4.42 -1.93 19.15
N LEU A 117 -5.10 -3.07 19.21
CA LEU A 117 -5.73 -3.61 20.41
C LEU A 117 -4.83 -4.68 21.02
N GLY A 118 -3.77 -4.25 21.71
CA GLY A 118 -2.69 -5.12 22.15
C GLY A 118 -1.92 -5.70 20.95
N ARG A 119 -1.98 -7.03 20.77
CA ARG A 119 -1.35 -7.74 19.65
C ARG A 119 -2.23 -7.85 18.40
N TRP A 120 -3.49 -7.43 18.49
CA TRP A 120 -4.42 -7.39 17.36
C TRP A 120 -4.34 -6.04 16.66
N VAL A 121 -4.35 -6.08 15.33
CA VAL A 121 -4.41 -4.87 14.49
C VAL A 121 -5.61 -4.97 13.58
N GLN A 122 -6.48 -3.97 13.66
CA GLN A 122 -7.60 -3.79 12.75
C GLN A 122 -7.33 -2.57 11.88
N ALA A 123 -7.56 -2.69 10.58
CA ALA A 123 -7.51 -1.55 9.67
C ALA A 123 -8.76 -1.55 8.80
N ILE A 124 -9.29 -0.36 8.56
CA ILE A 124 -10.41 -0.10 7.66
C ILE A 124 -10.00 1.05 6.76
N SER A 125 -10.29 0.95 5.47
CA SER A 125 -9.89 1.94 4.48
C SER A 125 -10.95 2.13 3.41
N TYR A 126 -10.99 3.34 2.88
CA TYR A 126 -11.69 3.69 1.66
C TYR A 126 -10.72 4.43 0.76
N SER A 127 -10.66 4.05 -0.51
CA SER A 127 -9.96 4.83 -1.52
C SER A 127 -10.81 4.97 -2.78
N LYS A 128 -10.61 6.09 -3.48
CA LYS A 128 -11.21 6.34 -4.79
C LYS A 128 -10.17 7.00 -5.69
N ILE A 129 -10.07 6.48 -6.90
CA ILE A 129 -9.29 7.04 -8.00
C ILE A 129 -10.24 7.27 -9.16
N SER A 130 -10.16 8.43 -9.79
CA SER A 130 -10.93 8.74 -11.00
C SER A 130 -10.03 9.39 -12.03
N GLY A 131 -10.29 9.12 -13.30
CA GLY A 131 -9.48 9.55 -14.42
C GLY A 131 -8.28 8.63 -14.65
N TYR A 132 -8.20 8.09 -15.87
CA TYR A 132 -7.15 7.18 -16.31
C TYR A 132 -6.75 7.50 -17.74
N TYR A 133 -5.59 7.02 -18.16
CA TYR A 133 -5.18 7.00 -19.56
C TYR A 133 -4.54 5.67 -19.93
N VAL A 134 -4.53 5.35 -21.22
CA VAL A 134 -3.86 4.17 -21.76
C VAL A 134 -2.37 4.48 -21.92
N SER A 135 -1.53 3.94 -21.05
CA SER A 135 -0.10 4.22 -21.05
C SER A 135 0.61 3.71 -22.30
N ASN A 136 0.08 2.67 -22.94
CA ASN A 136 0.56 2.13 -24.20
C ASN A 136 -0.31 2.55 -25.41
N THR A 137 -0.73 3.83 -25.47
CA THR A 137 -1.57 4.37 -26.57
C THR A 137 -0.97 4.10 -27.96
N GLY A 138 0.36 4.16 -28.10
CA GLY A 138 1.06 3.91 -29.38
C GLY A 138 0.82 2.51 -29.96
N ASP A 139 0.47 1.51 -29.14
CA ASP A 139 0.14 0.15 -29.61
C ASP A 139 -1.20 0.12 -30.37
N PHE A 140 -2.06 1.12 -30.17
CA PHE A 140 -3.40 1.21 -30.74
C PHE A 140 -3.52 2.28 -31.83
N ILE A 141 -2.69 3.34 -31.76
CA ILE A 141 -2.72 4.47 -32.69
C ILE A 141 -1.31 4.65 -33.29
N PRO A 142 -1.02 4.08 -34.48
CA PRO A 142 0.33 4.10 -35.07
C PRO A 142 0.87 5.50 -35.39
N SER A 143 0.00 6.50 -35.56
CA SER A 143 0.38 7.89 -35.86
C SER A 143 0.59 8.75 -34.60
N TRP A 144 0.39 8.19 -33.41
CA TRP A 144 0.51 8.91 -32.14
C TRP A 144 1.97 9.10 -31.75
N ASN A 145 2.33 10.33 -31.37
CA ASN A 145 3.68 10.72 -30.98
C ASN A 145 3.74 11.03 -29.47
N GLU A 146 4.53 10.25 -28.75
CA GLU A 146 4.70 10.40 -27.30
C GLU A 146 5.15 11.80 -26.89
N GLY A 147 4.52 12.35 -25.86
CA GLY A 147 4.85 13.67 -25.30
C GLY A 147 4.34 14.87 -26.12
N THR A 148 3.66 14.62 -27.25
CA THR A 148 3.08 15.69 -28.09
C THR A 148 1.60 15.48 -28.34
N ASP A 149 1.20 14.26 -28.73
CA ASP A 149 -0.19 13.90 -28.95
C ASP A 149 -0.84 13.44 -27.63
N PRO A 150 -2.10 13.81 -27.35
CA PRO A 150 -2.82 13.32 -26.17
C PRO A 150 -2.92 11.79 -26.17
N TYR A 151 -2.76 11.18 -24.99
CA TYR A 151 -3.01 9.76 -24.80
C TYR A 151 -4.52 9.46 -24.95
N LEU A 152 -4.88 8.19 -25.12
CA LEU A 152 -6.27 7.76 -24.93
C LEU A 152 -6.66 7.93 -23.46
N GLN A 153 -7.66 8.76 -23.20
CA GLN A 153 -8.10 9.15 -21.86
C GLN A 153 -9.46 8.53 -21.53
N PHE A 154 -9.61 8.11 -20.28
CA PHE A 154 -10.84 7.64 -19.67
C PHE A 154 -11.11 8.47 -18.40
N ASN A 155 -11.58 9.70 -18.60
CA ASN A 155 -11.80 10.65 -17.51
C ASN A 155 -12.92 10.19 -16.56
N ASP A 156 -13.93 9.51 -17.10
CA ASP A 156 -15.06 8.97 -16.34
C ASP A 156 -14.80 7.59 -15.72
N LEU A 157 -13.64 7.00 -15.98
CA LEU A 157 -13.26 5.74 -15.33
C LEU A 157 -12.92 6.00 -13.87
N ALA A 158 -13.57 5.25 -12.98
CA ALA A 158 -13.33 5.32 -11.55
C ALA A 158 -13.13 3.94 -10.93
N THR A 159 -12.18 3.87 -10.00
CA THR A 159 -11.97 2.71 -9.14
C THR A 159 -12.22 3.13 -7.69
N GLN A 160 -13.07 2.38 -7.00
CA GLN A 160 -13.35 2.56 -5.58
C GLN A 160 -13.01 1.28 -4.84
N GLN A 161 -12.36 1.39 -3.69
CA GLN A 161 -12.00 0.26 -2.86
C GLN A 161 -12.39 0.51 -1.40
N PHE A 162 -13.08 -0.46 -0.81
CA PHE A 162 -13.35 -0.55 0.62
C PHE A 162 -12.54 -1.72 1.16
N GLY A 163 -11.51 -1.43 1.97
CA GLY A 163 -10.60 -2.44 2.50
C GLY A 163 -10.76 -2.62 4.00
N MET A 164 -10.61 -3.86 4.46
CA MET A 164 -10.53 -4.21 5.88
C MET A 164 -9.46 -5.27 6.09
N SER A 165 -8.71 -5.18 7.18
CA SER A 165 -7.77 -6.23 7.56
C SER A 165 -7.75 -6.48 9.05
N THR A 166 -7.70 -7.75 9.43
CA THR A 166 -7.45 -8.20 10.80
C THR A 166 -6.11 -8.91 10.85
N SER A 167 -5.22 -8.47 11.74
CA SER A 167 -3.89 -9.03 11.87
C SER A 167 -3.56 -9.36 13.33
N TYR A 168 -2.70 -10.36 13.53
CA TYR A 168 -2.18 -10.74 14.84
C TYR A 168 -0.65 -10.81 14.83
N VAL A 169 -0.01 -10.12 15.77
CA VAL A 169 1.45 -10.10 15.94
C VAL A 169 1.85 -11.18 16.95
N PHE A 170 2.61 -12.18 16.51
CA PHE A 170 2.93 -13.35 17.34
C PHE A 170 4.02 -13.08 18.39
N ASN A 171 5.07 -12.34 18.04
CA ASN A 171 6.20 -12.04 18.94
C ASN A 171 5.97 -10.73 19.71
N PRO A 172 5.84 -10.75 21.05
CA PRO A 172 5.65 -9.54 21.86
C PRO A 172 6.89 -8.65 21.91
N ASN A 173 8.09 -9.17 21.62
CA ASN A 173 9.32 -8.39 21.58
C ASN A 173 9.53 -7.68 20.24
N PHE A 174 8.58 -7.79 19.32
CA PHE A 174 8.61 -7.14 18.02
C PHE A 174 7.54 -6.06 17.94
N SER A 175 7.98 -4.82 17.71
CA SER A 175 7.10 -3.68 17.51
C SER A 175 6.67 -3.59 16.05
N TYR A 176 5.53 -4.20 15.74
CA TYR A 176 4.85 -3.94 14.46
C TYR A 176 4.41 -2.48 14.36
N ARG A 177 4.06 -1.87 15.49
CA ARG A 177 3.73 -0.43 15.62
C ARG A 177 4.87 0.46 15.14
N ASN A 178 6.13 0.14 15.39
CA ASN A 178 7.28 0.90 14.89
C ASN A 178 7.31 1.02 13.35
N ILE A 179 6.78 0.03 12.63
CA ILE A 179 6.76 0.02 11.17
C ILE A 179 5.55 0.76 10.60
N VAL A 180 4.36 0.61 11.20
CA VAL A 180 3.12 1.14 10.58
C VAL A 180 2.55 2.39 11.25
N TYR A 181 2.85 2.63 12.53
CA TYR A 181 2.34 3.73 13.35
C TYR A 181 3.43 4.67 13.86
N GLN A 182 4.63 4.14 14.07
CA GLN A 182 5.76 4.85 14.66
C GLN A 182 5.49 5.40 16.08
N ASN A 183 4.44 4.91 16.76
CA ASN A 183 4.14 5.19 18.17
C ASN A 183 4.79 4.21 19.16
N GLU A 184 5.58 3.29 18.64
CA GLU A 184 6.56 2.53 19.40
C GLU A 184 7.89 2.62 18.66
N TRP A 185 8.97 2.39 19.38
CA TRP A 185 10.33 2.41 18.86
C TRP A 185 11.05 1.12 19.25
N GLN A 186 11.44 0.33 18.26
CA GLN A 186 12.24 -0.88 18.46
C GLN A 186 13.69 -0.49 18.76
N ARG A 187 14.20 -0.85 19.95
CA ARG A 187 15.59 -0.61 20.40
C ARG A 187 16.48 -1.84 20.22
N ILE A 188 15.91 -3.03 20.23
CA ILE A 188 16.64 -4.30 20.07
C ILE A 188 16.13 -5.01 18.82
N SER A 189 17.02 -5.50 17.95
CA SER A 189 16.63 -6.23 16.74
C SER A 189 15.67 -7.39 17.05
N SER A 190 14.59 -7.48 16.29
CA SER A 190 13.52 -8.44 16.54
C SER A 190 12.67 -8.64 15.30
N GLY A 191 12.00 -9.79 15.20
CA GLY A 191 11.08 -10.10 14.11
C GLY A 191 9.84 -10.83 14.59
N SER A 192 8.80 -10.82 13.77
CA SER A 192 7.57 -11.56 14.06
C SER A 192 6.93 -12.07 12.78
N LEU A 193 6.34 -13.26 12.90
CA LEU A 193 5.23 -13.61 12.04
C LEU A 193 4.04 -12.70 12.38
N VAL A 194 3.36 -12.19 11.38
CA VAL A 194 2.10 -11.49 11.48
C VAL A 194 1.11 -12.24 10.60
N GLY A 195 0.08 -12.80 11.23
CA GLY A 195 -0.98 -13.50 10.50
C GLY A 195 -2.10 -12.52 10.18
N SER A 196 -2.46 -12.38 8.91
CA SER A 196 -3.49 -11.44 8.48
C SER A 196 -4.58 -12.10 7.64
N ILE A 197 -5.81 -11.62 7.81
CA ILE A 197 -6.91 -11.83 6.87
C ILE A 197 -7.32 -10.47 6.33
N ILE A 198 -7.38 -10.36 5.00
CA ILE A 198 -7.66 -9.13 4.28
C ILE A 198 -8.93 -9.32 3.45
N TYR A 199 -9.81 -8.35 3.54
CA TYR A 199 -11.08 -8.28 2.81
C TYR A 199 -11.09 -6.98 2.04
N ASP A 200 -11.50 -7.02 0.77
CA ASP A 200 -11.68 -5.79 0.01
C ASP A 200 -12.83 -5.92 -0.98
N TYR A 201 -13.66 -4.88 -1.03
CA TYR A 201 -14.73 -4.72 -2.00
C TYR A 201 -14.35 -3.59 -2.96
N ASN A 202 -14.31 -3.90 -4.25
CA ASN A 202 -13.87 -3.00 -5.28
C ASN A 202 -14.98 -2.78 -6.28
N ILE A 203 -15.01 -1.56 -6.81
CA ILE A 203 -15.90 -1.15 -7.89
C ILE A 203 -15.01 -0.49 -8.94
N PHE A 204 -14.91 -1.13 -10.09
CA PHE A 204 -14.36 -0.54 -11.31
C PHE A 204 -15.55 -0.11 -12.16
N ASP A 205 -15.63 1.17 -12.51
CA ASP A 205 -16.80 1.74 -13.15
C ASP A 205 -16.39 2.71 -14.26
N LEU A 206 -16.68 2.34 -15.50
CA LEU A 206 -16.65 3.20 -16.66
C LEU A 206 -18.10 3.42 -17.09
N ASN A 207 -18.66 4.58 -16.75
CA ASN A 207 -19.94 5.03 -17.30
C ASN A 207 -19.66 6.09 -18.36
N ASP A 208 -19.75 5.71 -19.63
CA ASP A 208 -19.81 6.62 -20.75
C ASP A 208 -21.23 6.61 -21.34
N ILE A 209 -21.63 7.67 -22.04
CA ILE A 209 -22.99 7.96 -22.52
C ILE A 209 -23.61 6.77 -23.29
N SER A 210 -22.80 5.94 -23.94
CA SER A 210 -23.25 4.76 -24.70
C SER A 210 -22.67 3.42 -24.24
N LEU A 211 -21.79 3.39 -23.23
CA LEU A 211 -21.10 2.19 -22.78
C LEU A 211 -21.21 2.04 -21.27
N VAL A 212 -21.81 0.93 -20.84
CA VAL A 212 -21.73 0.48 -19.46
C VAL A 212 -20.62 -0.56 -19.40
N ASN A 213 -19.57 -0.29 -18.62
CA ASN A 213 -18.59 -1.30 -18.25
C ASN A 213 -18.26 -1.16 -16.76
N ARG A 214 -18.80 -2.09 -15.98
CA ARG A 214 -18.70 -2.06 -14.53
C ARG A 214 -18.35 -3.43 -13.99
N GLU A 215 -17.29 -3.51 -13.21
CA GLU A 215 -16.94 -4.70 -12.46
C GLU A 215 -17.03 -4.41 -10.96
N LYS A 216 -17.74 -5.27 -10.23
CA LYS A 216 -17.77 -5.28 -8.77
C LYS A 216 -17.16 -6.58 -8.31
N PHE A 217 -16.14 -6.50 -7.47
CA PHE A 217 -15.52 -7.71 -6.94
C PHE A 217 -15.19 -7.62 -5.46
N PHE A 218 -15.43 -8.73 -4.77
CA PHE A 218 -15.09 -8.92 -3.38
C PHE A 218 -13.96 -9.93 -3.27
N ASN A 219 -12.88 -9.55 -2.59
CA ASN A 219 -11.74 -10.41 -2.32
C ASN A 219 -11.68 -10.77 -0.85
N VAL A 220 -11.29 -12.02 -0.57
CA VAL A 220 -10.88 -12.48 0.75
C VAL A 220 -9.55 -13.20 0.61
N ARG A 221 -8.53 -12.75 1.35
CA ARG A 221 -7.18 -13.31 1.29
C ARG A 221 -6.62 -13.58 2.68
N ILE A 222 -5.92 -14.70 2.81
CA ILE A 222 -5.05 -15.00 3.96
C ILE A 222 -3.64 -14.58 3.56
N ALA A 223 -3.00 -13.78 4.42
CA ALA A 223 -1.73 -13.11 4.15
C ALA A 223 -0.80 -13.22 5.37
N PRO A 224 -0.14 -14.37 5.59
CA PRO A 224 0.94 -14.43 6.56
C PRO A 224 2.10 -13.56 6.07
N ALA A 225 2.75 -12.86 6.98
CA ALA A 225 3.87 -11.99 6.68
C ALA A 225 4.95 -12.16 7.75
N TYR A 226 6.21 -12.32 7.34
CA TYR A 226 7.32 -12.25 8.30
C TYR A 226 7.95 -10.86 8.22
N TYR A 227 8.04 -10.20 9.36
CA TYR A 227 8.70 -8.92 9.53
C TYR A 227 9.96 -9.09 10.37
N TYR A 228 11.01 -8.34 10.04
CA TYR A 228 12.22 -8.26 10.83
C TYR A 228 12.72 -6.82 10.87
N THR A 229 13.09 -6.34 12.05
CA THR A 229 13.72 -5.04 12.27
C THR A 229 15.11 -5.26 12.82
N PHE A 230 16.12 -4.77 12.11
CA PHE A 230 17.51 -4.72 12.52
C PHE A 230 17.84 -3.31 13.03
N VAL A 231 18.16 -3.19 14.31
CA VAL A 231 18.61 -1.94 14.93
C VAL A 231 20.14 -1.94 14.91
N PHE A 232 20.72 -1.07 14.09
CA PHE A 232 22.18 -1.02 13.88
C PHE A 232 22.84 0.19 14.54
N HIS A 233 22.04 1.16 14.98
CA HIS A 233 22.45 2.26 15.83
C HIS A 233 21.22 2.70 16.64
N ASP A 234 21.43 3.43 17.73
CA ASP A 234 20.41 3.79 18.71
C ASP A 234 19.09 4.23 18.10
N ASN A 235 19.14 5.18 17.17
CA ASN A 235 17.97 5.76 16.53
C ASN A 235 17.69 5.23 15.14
N TRP A 236 18.53 4.35 14.60
CA TRP A 236 18.45 3.91 13.22
C TRP A 236 18.16 2.42 13.11
N PHE A 237 17.25 2.08 12.21
CA PHE A 237 16.86 0.72 11.95
C PHE A 237 16.59 0.47 10.48
N VAL A 238 16.80 -0.77 10.05
CA VAL A 238 16.28 -1.29 8.79
C VAL A 238 15.24 -2.35 9.11
N SER A 239 14.04 -2.23 8.54
CA SER A 239 13.04 -3.29 8.59
C SER A 239 12.80 -3.89 7.22
N ALA A 240 12.59 -5.19 7.16
CA ALA A 240 12.21 -5.91 5.96
C ALA A 240 10.97 -6.75 6.24
N ASN A 241 10.13 -6.91 5.21
CA ASN A 241 8.97 -7.79 5.29
C ASN A 241 8.69 -8.50 3.97
N LEU A 242 8.06 -9.67 4.07
CA LEU A 242 7.59 -10.46 2.94
C LEU A 242 6.31 -11.19 3.33
N SER A 243 5.31 -11.14 2.45
CA SER A 243 3.99 -11.72 2.64
C SER A 243 3.50 -12.44 1.38
N PRO A 244 3.62 -13.77 1.31
CA PRO A 244 2.85 -14.55 0.34
C PRO A 244 1.39 -14.63 0.80
N SER A 245 0.46 -14.41 -0.13
CA SER A 245 -0.98 -14.39 0.13
C SER A 245 -1.72 -15.26 -0.87
N LEU A 246 -2.78 -15.91 -0.39
CA LEU A 246 -3.71 -16.70 -1.19
C LEU A 246 -5.13 -16.27 -0.86
N GLY A 247 -5.99 -16.18 -1.86
CA GLY A 247 -7.40 -15.94 -1.59
C GLY A 247 -8.33 -16.13 -2.77
N LEU A 248 -9.57 -15.71 -2.57
CA LEU A 248 -10.66 -15.85 -3.53
C LEU A 248 -11.17 -14.47 -3.92
N ARG A 249 -11.46 -14.31 -5.22
CA ARG A 249 -12.16 -13.16 -5.78
C ARG A 249 -13.52 -13.61 -6.28
N PHE A 250 -14.57 -12.94 -5.85
CA PHE A 250 -15.92 -13.09 -6.39
C PHE A 250 -16.23 -11.85 -7.20
N SER A 251 -16.34 -11.99 -8.52
CA SER A 251 -16.56 -10.87 -9.44
C SER A 251 -17.96 -10.94 -10.07
N LYS A 252 -18.54 -9.77 -10.28
CA LYS A 252 -19.70 -9.53 -11.12
C LYS A 252 -19.36 -8.42 -12.12
N ALA A 253 -19.31 -8.76 -13.40
CA ALA A 253 -19.06 -7.84 -14.49
C ALA A 253 -20.37 -7.55 -15.23
N GLU A 254 -20.62 -6.27 -15.52
CA GLU A 254 -21.74 -5.76 -16.31
C GLU A 254 -21.17 -5.00 -17.51
N SER A 255 -21.44 -5.47 -18.73
CA SER A 255 -20.92 -4.85 -19.95
C SER A 255 -21.98 -4.73 -21.03
N GLY A 256 -22.00 -3.63 -21.79
CA GLY A 256 -22.87 -3.53 -22.96
C GLY A 256 -23.05 -2.10 -23.47
N THR A 257 -23.48 -2.02 -24.73
CA THR A 257 -23.89 -0.78 -25.39
C THR A 257 -25.39 -0.79 -25.62
N GLY A 258 -26.15 0.01 -24.87
CA GLY A 258 -27.62 -0.02 -24.87
C GLY A 258 -28.22 -1.19 -24.08
N ASN A 259 -29.52 -1.46 -24.28
CA ASN A 259 -30.20 -2.60 -23.67
C ASN A 259 -30.27 -3.78 -24.65
N PRO A 260 -30.00 -5.03 -24.21
CA PRO A 260 -29.72 -5.48 -22.84
C PRO A 260 -28.24 -5.43 -22.46
N ILE A 261 -27.97 -5.20 -21.18
CA ILE A 261 -26.63 -5.27 -20.57
C ILE A 261 -26.30 -6.74 -20.28
N SER A 262 -25.12 -7.23 -20.68
CA SER A 262 -24.65 -8.58 -20.30
C SER A 262 -24.17 -8.57 -18.85
N THR A 263 -24.39 -9.68 -18.13
CA THR A 263 -23.93 -9.84 -16.75
C THR A 263 -23.22 -11.17 -16.61
N GLU A 264 -21.98 -11.12 -16.14
CA GLU A 264 -21.15 -12.29 -15.88
C GLU A 264 -20.77 -12.36 -14.40
N ARG A 265 -20.61 -13.58 -13.88
CA ARG A 265 -20.24 -13.83 -12.48
C ARG A 265 -19.20 -14.92 -12.43
N ASN A 266 -18.03 -14.58 -11.91
CA ASN A 266 -16.89 -15.48 -11.88
C ASN A 266 -16.27 -15.54 -10.49
N THR A 267 -15.62 -16.67 -10.19
CA THR A 267 -14.85 -16.85 -8.96
C THR A 267 -13.43 -17.24 -9.33
N TYR A 268 -12.45 -16.49 -8.82
CA TYR A 268 -11.04 -16.69 -9.15
C TYR A 268 -10.22 -16.99 -7.91
N LEU A 269 -9.26 -17.91 -8.05
CA LEU A 269 -8.18 -18.06 -7.08
C LEU A 269 -7.14 -16.96 -7.32
N THR A 270 -6.89 -16.14 -6.32
CA THR A 270 -5.92 -15.03 -6.37
C THR A 270 -4.68 -15.37 -5.57
N ARG A 271 -3.53 -14.95 -6.10
CA ARG A 271 -2.22 -15.07 -5.44
C ARG A 271 -1.57 -13.70 -5.45
N ARG A 272 -0.98 -13.32 -4.32
CA ARG A 272 -0.26 -12.06 -4.18
C ARG A 272 1.03 -12.30 -3.41
N LEU A 273 2.11 -11.66 -3.84
CA LEU A 273 3.34 -11.55 -3.06
C LEU A 273 3.58 -10.07 -2.79
N GLU A 274 3.67 -9.70 -1.53
CA GLU A 274 3.97 -8.33 -1.10
C GLU A 274 5.23 -8.32 -0.26
N GLY A 275 6.01 -7.25 -0.34
CA GLY A 275 7.14 -7.06 0.55
C GLY A 275 7.58 -5.61 0.57
N GLY A 276 8.49 -5.32 1.50
CA GLY A 276 9.03 -3.97 1.62
C GLY A 276 10.28 -3.90 2.47
N LEU A 277 11.02 -2.81 2.26
CA LEU A 277 12.20 -2.41 3.01
C LEU A 277 11.95 -1.01 3.57
N ASN A 278 12.28 -0.81 4.83
CA ASN A 278 12.16 0.47 5.51
C ASN A 278 13.51 0.85 6.14
N LEU A 279 14.08 1.98 5.76
CA LEU A 279 15.17 2.61 6.49
C LEU A 279 14.59 3.75 7.31
N GLY A 280 14.60 3.59 8.63
CA GLY A 280 13.93 4.51 9.54
C GLY A 280 14.85 5.10 10.59
N TYR A 281 14.56 6.35 10.94
CA TYR A 281 15.05 7.04 12.11
C TYR A 281 13.90 7.27 13.10
N SER A 282 14.13 6.97 14.38
CA SER A 282 13.18 7.24 15.46
C SER A 282 13.91 7.78 16.68
N SER A 283 13.43 8.90 17.21
CA SER A 283 13.93 9.53 18.45
C SER A 283 12.80 9.74 19.45
N LYS A 284 12.94 10.62 20.44
CA LYS A 284 11.81 10.98 21.33
C LYS A 284 10.75 11.84 20.64
N ARG A 285 11.15 12.70 19.69
CA ARG A 285 10.27 13.69 19.06
C ARG A 285 10.16 13.53 17.56
N ILE A 286 11.25 13.21 16.89
CA ILE A 286 11.33 13.20 15.43
C ILE A 286 11.37 11.76 14.92
N ILE A 287 10.62 11.54 13.84
CA ILE A 287 10.57 10.30 13.08
C ILE A 287 10.74 10.64 11.61
N TYR A 288 11.55 9.92 10.86
CA TYR A 288 11.56 9.99 9.41
C TYR A 288 12.15 8.74 8.79
N GLY A 289 12.00 8.58 7.49
CA GLY A 289 12.60 7.47 6.78
C GLY A 289 12.07 7.30 5.38
N ILE A 290 12.49 6.20 4.77
CA ILE A 290 12.11 5.80 3.42
C ILE A 290 11.66 4.35 3.44
N ASN A 291 10.51 4.09 2.81
CA ASN A 291 10.04 2.75 2.50
C ASN A 291 10.16 2.51 1.00
N ILE A 292 10.55 1.30 0.63
CA ILE A 292 10.46 0.77 -0.73
C ILE A 292 9.53 -0.43 -0.62
N ASN A 293 8.43 -0.41 -1.36
CA ASN A 293 7.44 -1.48 -1.34
C ASN A 293 7.32 -2.10 -2.73
N PHE A 294 7.07 -3.40 -2.76
CA PHE A 294 6.69 -4.09 -3.97
C PHE A 294 5.48 -4.99 -3.72
N SER A 295 4.65 -5.17 -4.74
CA SER A 295 3.67 -6.23 -4.77
C SER A 295 3.50 -6.77 -6.17
N ALA A 296 3.27 -8.07 -6.27
CA ALA A 296 2.87 -8.73 -7.49
C ALA A 296 1.55 -9.45 -7.25
N ASP A 297 0.52 -9.15 -8.05
CA ASP A 297 -0.76 -9.85 -8.07
C ASP A 297 -0.91 -10.62 -9.37
N TRP A 298 -1.37 -11.86 -9.27
CA TRP A 298 -1.71 -12.64 -10.45
C TRP A 298 -2.94 -13.51 -10.21
N TYR A 299 -3.87 -13.50 -11.17
CA TYR A 299 -4.96 -14.44 -11.28
C TYR A 299 -5.28 -14.74 -12.74
N ASN A 300 -5.72 -15.98 -12.99
CA ASN A 300 -6.18 -16.38 -14.32
C ASN A 300 -7.66 -16.00 -14.43
N GLU A 301 -7.97 -15.13 -15.39
CA GLU A 301 -9.36 -14.74 -15.67
C GLU A 301 -10.05 -15.85 -16.48
N ASP A 302 -9.38 -16.38 -17.51
CA ASP A 302 -9.81 -17.59 -18.22
C ASP A 302 -8.60 -18.48 -18.56
N LYS A 303 -8.81 -19.55 -19.35
CA LYS A 303 -7.71 -20.37 -19.88
C LYS A 303 -6.70 -19.58 -20.73
N VAL A 304 -7.08 -18.38 -21.18
CA VAL A 304 -6.37 -17.61 -22.22
C VAL A 304 -5.94 -16.21 -21.73
N SER A 305 -6.51 -15.67 -20.66
CA SER A 305 -6.22 -14.32 -20.15
C SER A 305 -5.62 -14.36 -18.73
N ILE A 306 -4.66 -13.47 -18.49
CA ILE A 306 -4.09 -13.22 -17.16
C ILE A 306 -4.20 -11.74 -16.87
N THR A 307 -4.50 -11.43 -15.62
CA THR A 307 -4.46 -10.06 -15.11
C THR A 307 -3.31 -9.96 -14.12
N GLU A 308 -2.43 -9.01 -14.38
CA GLU A 308 -1.26 -8.69 -13.56
C GLU A 308 -1.35 -7.24 -13.08
N ASN A 309 -1.10 -7.05 -11.78
CA ASN A 309 -0.98 -5.73 -11.16
C ASN A 309 0.27 -5.73 -10.28
N ASP A 310 1.38 -5.36 -10.90
CA ASP A 310 2.66 -5.22 -10.23
C ASP A 310 2.85 -3.78 -9.80
N GLN A 311 3.24 -3.58 -8.55
CA GLN A 311 3.49 -2.27 -7.97
C GLN A 311 4.89 -2.25 -7.39
N PHE A 312 5.65 -1.20 -7.69
CA PHE A 312 6.92 -0.89 -7.05
C PHE A 312 6.95 0.62 -6.79
N TYR A 313 7.08 1.02 -5.53
CA TYR A 313 7.04 2.44 -5.18
C TYR A 313 7.85 2.77 -3.93
N GLY A 314 8.35 4.01 -3.90
CA GLY A 314 8.98 4.61 -2.75
C GLY A 314 7.98 5.44 -1.94
N LEU A 315 8.16 5.48 -0.63
CA LEU A 315 7.44 6.35 0.29
C LEU A 315 8.42 7.02 1.24
N LEU A 316 8.46 8.35 1.22
CA LEU A 316 9.15 9.17 2.21
C LEU A 316 8.18 9.53 3.32
N TYR A 317 8.63 9.47 4.58
CA TYR A 317 7.82 9.92 5.70
C TYR A 317 8.60 10.83 6.63
N PHE A 318 7.89 11.80 7.19
CA PHE A 318 8.37 12.66 8.27
C PHE A 318 7.27 12.80 9.32
N GLY A 319 7.64 12.69 10.58
CA GLY A 319 6.72 12.69 11.70
C GLY A 319 7.27 13.41 12.92
N TYR A 320 6.37 13.97 13.71
CA TYR A 320 6.68 14.59 14.98
C TYR A 320 5.74 14.11 16.09
N ARG A 321 6.30 13.82 17.26
CA ARG A 321 5.59 13.40 18.48
C ARG A 321 5.37 14.59 19.40
N PHE A 322 4.11 14.87 19.71
CA PHE A 322 3.66 15.94 20.59
C PHE A 322 3.13 15.36 21.90
N ASP A 323 3.32 16.10 22.98
CA ASP A 323 2.59 15.85 24.21
C ASP A 323 1.11 16.21 24.00
N PRO A 324 0.16 15.35 24.40
CA PRO A 324 -1.26 15.62 24.24
C PRO A 324 -1.69 16.81 25.12
N PRO A 325 -2.68 17.62 24.69
CA PRO A 325 -3.34 18.56 25.58
C PRO A 325 -3.93 17.86 26.80
N LYS A 326 -3.80 18.45 27.99
CA LYS A 326 -4.27 17.86 29.26
C LYS A 326 -5.74 17.39 29.24
N ALA A 327 -6.59 18.04 28.47
CA ALA A 327 -8.00 17.67 28.33
C ALA A 327 -8.18 16.33 27.61
N ILE A 328 -7.37 16.07 26.57
CA ILE A 328 -7.39 14.82 25.80
C ILE A 328 -6.73 13.72 26.64
N ASP A 329 -5.57 14.02 27.23
CA ASP A 329 -4.82 13.06 28.05
C ASP A 329 -5.66 12.49 29.20
N LYS A 330 -6.44 13.32 29.89
CA LYS A 330 -7.34 12.89 30.98
C LYS A 330 -8.45 11.92 30.55
N ILE A 331 -8.85 11.89 29.28
CA ILE A 331 -9.88 10.97 28.79
C ILE A 331 -9.32 9.54 28.74
N PHE A 332 -8.04 9.39 28.40
CA PHE A 332 -7.37 8.09 28.28
C PHE A 332 -6.61 7.68 29.55
N HIS A 333 -6.16 8.67 30.31
CA HIS A 333 -5.43 8.51 31.58
C HIS A 333 -6.13 9.29 32.70
N PRO A 334 -7.32 8.85 33.16
CA PRO A 334 -7.96 9.48 34.31
C PRO A 334 -7.10 9.30 35.56
N ASP A 335 -6.96 10.36 36.35
CA ASP A 335 -6.23 10.33 37.60
C ASP A 335 -6.93 9.36 38.58
N PRO A 336 -6.25 8.32 39.09
CA PRO A 336 -6.86 7.33 39.98
C PRO A 336 -7.28 7.89 41.35
N SER A 337 -6.99 9.18 41.63
CA SER A 337 -7.29 9.87 42.87
C SER A 337 -8.62 10.67 42.89
N LYS A 338 -9.48 10.53 41.87
CA LYS A 338 -10.81 11.15 41.83
C LYS A 338 -11.95 10.18 41.62
#